data_AF-A0A7I4YKN1-F1
#
_entry.id   AF-A0A7I4YKN1-F1
#
_cell.length_a   1.000
_cell.length_b   1.000
_cell.length_c   1.000
_cell.angle_alpha   90.00
_cell.angle_beta   90.00
_cell.angle_gamma   90.00
#
_symmetry.space_group_name_H-M   'P 1'
#
loop_
_entity.id
_entity.type
_entity.pdbx_description
1 polymer ?
#
loop_
_entity_poly.entity_id
_entity_poly.type
_entity_poly.pdbx_seq_one_letter_code
_entity_poly.pdbx_strand_id
1 'polypeptide(L)'
;MLPRHHSGPAFTRCTILVYKEQQHRLQEYTDRLGVALYTVDSVQGREMDVAIILTTRTDVDEASGNFLNDIQQMNVALTRCKYGQFVLGYLNALHTLSNWNQLVAWAARHNTIIETANLPDIFS
;
A
#
# COMPACT_ATOMS: atom_id res chain seq x y z
N MET A 1 -38.09 -15.86 6.96
CA MET A 1 -37.47 -15.07 8.05
C MET A 1 -35.96 -15.25 7.90
N LEU A 2 -35.26 -14.27 7.33
CA LEU A 2 -33.80 -14.34 7.14
C LEU A 2 -33.12 -14.14 8.51
N PRO A 3 -32.03 -14.88 8.82
CA PRO A 3 -31.29 -14.61 10.03
C PRO A 3 -30.60 -13.25 9.90
N ARG A 4 -30.92 -12.35 10.84
CA ARG A 4 -30.21 -11.10 11.06
C ARG A 4 -28.81 -11.42 11.58
N HIS A 5 -27.79 -11.29 10.74
CA HIS A 5 -26.41 -11.22 11.21
C HIS A 5 -26.24 -9.92 12.01
N HIS A 6 -26.23 -10.05 13.34
CA HIS A 6 -25.82 -8.99 14.25
C HIS A 6 -24.29 -8.94 14.31
N SER A 7 -23.76 -7.76 14.00
CA SER A 7 -22.72 -7.03 14.76
C SER A 7 -21.53 -7.81 15.35
N GLY A 8 -20.43 -7.89 14.59
CA GLY A 8 -19.07 -7.99 15.13
C GLY A 8 -18.45 -6.59 15.29
N PRO A 9 -17.30 -6.42 15.98
CA PRO A 9 -16.72 -5.11 16.30
C PRO A 9 -16.44 -4.27 15.04
N ALA A 10 -16.40 -2.95 15.21
CA ALA A 10 -15.89 -1.99 14.23
C ALA A 10 -14.39 -2.26 13.98
N PHE A 11 -14.08 -3.33 13.26
CA PHE A 11 -12.71 -3.72 12.99
C PHE A 11 -12.07 -2.74 12.00
N THR A 12 -10.98 -2.11 12.46
CA THR A 12 -9.96 -1.42 11.69
C THR A 12 -9.71 -2.15 10.37
N ARG A 13 -10.25 -1.64 9.25
CA ARG A 13 -10.12 -2.35 7.96
C ARG A 13 -8.74 -2.09 7.38
N CYS A 14 -7.83 -3.04 7.57
CA CYS A 14 -6.59 -3.07 6.81
C CYS A 14 -6.92 -3.26 5.33
N THR A 15 -6.34 -2.42 4.48
CA THR A 15 -6.57 -2.41 3.05
C THR A 15 -5.25 -2.46 2.31
N ILE A 16 -5.15 -3.36 1.33
CA ILE A 16 -3.99 -3.45 0.46
C ILE A 16 -4.29 -2.67 -0.82
N LEU A 17 -3.40 -1.74 -1.16
CA LEU A 17 -3.42 -0.97 -2.38
C LEU A 17 -2.36 -1.50 -3.34
N VAL A 18 -2.79 -1.89 -4.53
CA VAL A 18 -1.90 -2.41 -5.58
C VAL A 18 -2.05 -1.64 -6.88
N TYR A 19 -1.08 -1.79 -7.76
CA TYR A 19 -1.23 -1.39 -9.15
C TYR A 19 -1.86 -2.54 -9.95
N LYS A 20 -2.70 -2.19 -10.93
CA LYS A 20 -3.71 -3.04 -11.59
C LYS A 20 -3.22 -4.44 -12.00
N GLU A 21 -2.01 -4.54 -12.55
CA GLU A 21 -1.43 -5.80 -13.05
C GLU A 21 -1.21 -6.88 -11.98
N GLN A 22 -1.25 -6.52 -10.69
CA GLN A 22 -0.93 -7.43 -9.58
C GLN A 22 -2.16 -7.92 -8.79
N GLN A 23 -3.33 -7.34 -9.05
CA GLN A 23 -4.53 -7.63 -8.26
C GLN A 23 -4.91 -9.12 -8.29
N HIS A 24 -4.85 -9.77 -9.46
CA HIS A 24 -5.23 -11.17 -9.60
C HIS A 24 -4.36 -12.12 -8.75
N ARG A 25 -3.07 -11.79 -8.55
CA ARG A 25 -2.15 -12.66 -7.80
C ARG A 25 -2.39 -12.61 -6.29
N LEU A 26 -2.93 -11.50 -5.80
CA LEU A 26 -3.13 -11.27 -4.37
C LEU A 26 -4.57 -11.54 -3.93
N GLN A 27 -5.53 -11.53 -4.86
CA GLN A 27 -6.95 -11.68 -4.53
C GLN A 27 -7.24 -12.94 -3.68
N GLU A 28 -6.74 -14.09 -4.10
CA GLU A 28 -6.93 -15.36 -3.37
C GLU A 28 -6.36 -15.30 -1.95
N TYR A 29 -5.19 -14.70 -1.79
CA TYR A 29 -4.53 -14.54 -0.48
C TYR A 29 -5.31 -13.57 0.41
N THR A 30 -5.76 -12.45 -0.13
CA THR A 30 -6.49 -11.43 0.64
C THR A 30 -7.88 -11.91 1.04
N ASP A 31 -8.55 -12.66 0.17
CA ASP A 31 -9.85 -13.27 0.47
C ASP A 31 -9.73 -14.26 1.62
N ARG A 32 -8.67 -15.10 1.62
CA ARG A 32 -8.39 -16.04 2.71
C ARG A 32 -8.10 -15.34 4.04
N LEU A 33 -7.49 -14.16 4.01
CA LEU A 33 -7.15 -13.38 5.19
C LEU A 33 -8.27 -12.42 5.63
N GLY A 34 -9.35 -12.27 4.85
CA GLY A 34 -10.40 -11.29 5.10
C GLY A 34 -9.93 -9.84 4.96
N VAL A 35 -8.89 -9.59 4.17
CA VAL A 35 -8.30 -8.26 3.96
C VAL A 35 -8.85 -7.67 2.66
N ALA A 36 -9.21 -6.39 2.68
CA ALA A 36 -9.68 -5.73 1.47
C ALA A 36 -8.52 -5.46 0.50
N LEU A 37 -8.73 -5.80 -0.78
CA LEU A 37 -7.79 -5.52 -1.87
C LEU A 37 -8.40 -4.52 -2.85
N TYR A 38 -7.69 -3.43 -3.12
CA TYR A 38 -8.08 -2.45 -4.11
C TYR A 38 -6.90 -2.04 -4.97
N THR A 39 -7.19 -1.56 -6.18
CA THR A 39 -6.21 -0.85 -6.99
C THR A 39 -6.21 0.63 -6.63
N VAL A 40 -5.07 1.31 -6.75
CA VAL A 40 -4.93 2.74 -6.40
C VAL A 40 -6.00 3.63 -7.06
N ASP A 41 -6.31 3.38 -8.34
CA ASP A 41 -7.33 4.09 -9.12
C ASP A 41 -8.77 3.84 -8.61
N SER A 42 -9.04 2.71 -7.97
CA SER A 42 -10.38 2.34 -7.48
C SER A 42 -10.76 2.95 -6.12
N VAL A 43 -9.84 3.66 -5.44
CA VAL A 43 -10.02 4.11 -4.04
C VAL A 43 -10.34 5.60 -3.92
N GLN A 44 -10.78 6.23 -5.01
CA GLN A 44 -11.17 7.63 -4.98
C GLN A 44 -12.39 7.84 -4.05
N GLY A 45 -12.25 8.73 -3.07
CA GLY A 45 -13.33 9.08 -2.14
C GLY A 45 -13.60 8.05 -1.03
N ARG A 46 -12.75 7.02 -0.87
CA ARG A 46 -12.83 6.06 0.23
C ARG A 46 -11.70 6.30 1.22
N GLU A 47 -12.03 6.32 2.51
CA GLU A 47 -11.03 6.36 3.57
C GLU A 47 -10.78 4.95 4.12
N MET A 48 -9.54 4.67 4.46
CA MET A 48 -9.09 3.41 5.04
C MET A 48 -8.53 3.66 6.43
N ASP A 49 -8.72 2.72 7.34
CA ASP A 49 -8.17 2.83 8.68
C ASP A 49 -6.66 2.61 8.65
N VAL A 50 -6.22 1.53 7.99
CA VAL A 50 -4.81 1.18 7.75
C VAL A 50 -4.62 0.82 6.29
N ALA A 51 -3.57 1.35 5.65
CA ALA A 51 -3.26 1.10 4.25
C ALA A 51 -1.89 0.44 4.08
N ILE A 52 -1.81 -0.62 3.28
CA ILE A 52 -0.57 -1.26 2.84
C ILE A 52 -0.43 -1.02 1.34
N ILE A 53 0.50 -0.18 0.92
CA ILE A 53 0.74 0.15 -0.49
C ILE A 53 1.86 -0.74 -1.00
N LEU A 54 1.59 -1.50 -2.07
CA LEU A 54 2.58 -2.34 -2.72
C LEU A 54 3.05 -1.66 -4.01
N THR A 55 4.34 -1.29 -4.10
CA THR A 55 4.91 -0.67 -5.30
C THR A 55 5.33 -1.71 -6.36
N THR A 56 5.49 -2.97 -5.95
CA THR A 56 5.52 -4.20 -6.77
C THR A 56 6.63 -4.37 -7.81
N ARG A 57 7.49 -3.38 -8.06
CA ARG A 57 8.61 -3.52 -9.00
C ARG A 57 9.96 -3.32 -8.33
N THR A 58 10.87 -4.25 -8.63
CA THR A 58 12.27 -4.24 -8.19
C THR A 58 13.22 -3.74 -9.27
N ASP A 59 12.74 -3.62 -10.50
CA ASP A 59 13.55 -3.20 -11.66
C ASP A 59 12.74 -2.16 -12.43
N VAL A 60 12.90 -0.88 -12.10
CA VAL A 60 12.25 0.26 -12.76
C VAL A 60 13.25 1.39 -12.96
N ASP A 61 13.15 2.01 -14.12
CA ASP A 61 13.70 3.31 -14.44
C ASP A 61 12.56 4.31 -14.70
N GLU A 62 12.90 5.57 -14.94
CA GLU A 62 11.90 6.63 -15.15
C GLU A 62 10.98 6.33 -16.35
N ALA A 63 11.51 5.71 -17.41
CA ALA A 63 10.74 5.37 -18.61
C ALA A 63 9.73 4.23 -18.38
N SER A 64 10.13 3.17 -17.69
CA SER A 64 9.31 1.98 -17.42
C SER A 64 8.48 2.09 -16.13
N GLY A 65 8.78 3.07 -15.29
CA GLY A 65 8.12 3.36 -14.01
C GLY A 65 7.04 4.45 -14.08
N ASN A 66 6.73 4.99 -15.25
CA ASN A 66 5.79 6.12 -15.40
C ASN A 66 4.43 5.93 -14.71
N PHE A 67 3.87 4.72 -14.72
CA PHE A 67 2.60 4.44 -14.04
C PHE A 67 2.74 4.47 -12.50
N LEU A 68 3.89 4.03 -11.98
CA LEU A 68 4.21 4.05 -10.56
C LEU A 68 4.54 5.48 -10.11
N ASN A 69 5.25 6.24 -10.95
CA ASN A 69 5.67 7.62 -10.70
C ASN A 69 4.55 8.67 -10.96
N ASP A 70 3.32 8.25 -11.25
CA ASP A 70 2.18 9.14 -11.38
C ASP A 70 1.85 9.81 -10.03
N ILE A 71 2.09 11.12 -9.95
CA ILE A 71 1.90 11.91 -8.73
C ILE A 71 0.44 11.95 -8.26
N GLN A 72 -0.54 11.87 -9.17
CA GLN A 72 -1.96 11.90 -8.80
C GLN A 72 -2.34 10.58 -8.13
N GLN A 73 -1.92 9.45 -8.71
CA GLN A 73 -2.12 8.13 -8.12
C GLN A 73 -1.38 8.00 -6.79
N MET A 74 -0.13 8.48 -6.72
CA MET A 74 0.66 8.46 -5.48
C MET A 74 -0.02 9.27 -4.37
N ASN A 75 -0.51 10.47 -4.66
CA ASN A 75 -1.24 11.27 -3.68
C ASN A 75 -2.52 10.58 -3.20
N VAL A 76 -3.26 9.93 -4.10
CA VAL A 76 -4.43 9.13 -3.72
C VAL A 76 -4.01 7.97 -2.83
N ALA A 77 -2.97 7.21 -3.16
CA ALA A 77 -2.55 6.10 -2.32
C ALA A 77 -2.11 6.57 -0.91
N LEU A 78 -1.30 7.64 -0.86
CA LEU A 78 -0.69 8.12 0.37
C LEU A 78 -1.68 8.79 1.34
N THR A 79 -2.70 9.51 0.84
CA THR A 79 -3.55 10.37 1.69
C THR A 79 -4.82 9.70 2.22
N ARG A 80 -5.09 8.45 1.88
CA ARG A 80 -6.39 7.80 2.18
C ARG A 80 -6.43 7.05 3.51
N CYS A 81 -5.32 7.04 4.25
CA CYS A 81 -5.22 6.33 5.52
C CYS A 81 -5.46 7.25 6.73
N LYS A 82 -6.22 6.76 7.73
CA LYS A 82 -6.51 7.47 8.98
C LYS A 82 -5.50 7.23 10.09
N TYR A 83 -5.10 5.97 10.31
CA TYR A 83 -4.38 5.58 11.52
C TYR A 83 -2.96 5.07 11.27
N GLY A 84 -2.67 4.46 10.13
CA GLY A 84 -1.32 3.95 9.85
C GLY A 84 -1.13 3.41 8.44
N GLN A 85 -0.01 3.77 7.83
CA GLN A 85 0.32 3.38 6.45
C GLN A 85 1.67 2.68 6.39
N PHE A 86 1.73 1.62 5.59
CA PHE A 86 2.96 0.93 5.23
C PHE A 86 3.13 0.99 3.72
N VAL A 87 4.35 1.27 3.26
CA VAL A 87 4.74 1.18 1.85
C VAL A 87 5.76 0.07 1.73
N LEU A 88 5.43 -0.96 0.96
CA LEU A 88 6.35 -2.05 0.65
C LEU A 88 6.88 -1.84 -0.76
N GLY A 89 8.20 -1.67 -0.86
CA GLY A 89 8.86 -1.43 -2.13
C GLY A 89 10.34 -1.71 -2.08
N TYR A 90 10.96 -1.76 -3.26
CA TYR A 90 12.40 -1.92 -3.38
C TYR A 90 13.08 -0.55 -3.44
N LEU A 91 13.87 -0.25 -2.43
CA LEU A 91 14.41 1.09 -2.19
C LEU A 91 15.20 1.64 -3.38
N ASN A 92 16.07 0.82 -3.97
CA ASN A 92 16.89 1.21 -5.12
C ASN A 92 16.04 1.59 -6.34
N ALA A 93 14.95 0.87 -6.59
CA ALA A 93 13.99 1.19 -7.64
C ALA A 93 13.24 2.49 -7.34
N LEU A 94 12.81 2.72 -6.10
CA LEU A 94 12.08 3.94 -5.74
C LEU A 94 12.95 5.20 -5.82
N HIS A 95 14.27 5.08 -5.61
CA HIS A 95 15.21 6.18 -5.79
C HIS A 95 15.33 6.66 -7.23
N THR A 96 15.08 5.80 -8.24
CA THR A 96 15.14 6.20 -9.65
C THR A 96 13.92 7.01 -10.09
N LEU A 97 12.84 6.99 -9.29
CA LEU A 97 11.58 7.64 -9.61
C LEU A 97 11.45 8.95 -8.84
N SER A 98 11.40 10.08 -9.55
CA SER A 98 11.48 11.43 -8.97
C SER A 98 10.45 11.73 -7.86
N ASN A 99 9.20 11.25 -7.98
CA ASN A 99 8.17 11.48 -6.96
C ASN A 99 8.35 10.54 -5.77
N TRP A 100 8.64 9.27 -6.00
CA TRP A 100 8.91 8.31 -4.92
C TRP A 100 10.19 8.62 -4.17
N ASN A 101 11.23 9.11 -4.85
CA ASN A 101 12.49 9.50 -4.23
C ASN A 101 12.28 10.62 -3.20
N GLN A 102 11.32 11.53 -3.41
CA GLN A 102 10.96 12.54 -2.42
C GLN A 102 10.35 11.90 -1.16
N LEU A 103 9.47 10.91 -1.32
CA LEU A 103 8.90 10.16 -0.20
C LEU A 103 9.98 9.35 0.53
N VAL A 104 10.87 8.68 -0.20
CA VAL A 104 11.99 7.93 0.39
C VAL A 104 12.92 8.86 1.17
N ALA A 105 13.29 10.01 0.61
CA ALA A 105 14.11 10.99 1.30
C ALA A 105 13.42 11.56 2.55
N TRP A 106 12.09 11.69 2.52
CA TRP A 106 11.31 12.04 3.70
C TRP A 106 11.37 10.91 4.74
N ALA A 107 11.12 9.65 4.36
CA ALA A 107 11.14 8.50 5.27
C ALA A 107 12.50 8.29 5.93
N ALA A 108 13.59 8.43 5.15
CA ALA A 108 14.96 8.36 5.66
C ALA A 108 15.23 9.40 6.75
N ARG A 109 14.80 10.66 6.54
CA ARG A 109 14.95 11.74 7.52
C ARG A 109 14.20 11.49 8.83
N HIS A 110 13.16 10.66 8.81
CA HIS A 110 12.35 10.32 9.97
C HIS A 110 12.70 8.96 10.57
N ASN A 111 13.72 8.27 10.07
CA ASN A 111 14.11 6.93 10.48
C ASN A 111 12.95 5.91 10.39
N THR A 112 12.10 6.03 9.37
CA THR A 112 10.93 5.15 9.17
C THR A 112 11.12 4.13 8.05
N ILE A 113 12.34 3.99 7.53
CA ILE A 113 12.71 2.93 6.58
C ILE A 113 13.19 1.73 7.39
N ILE A 114 12.54 0.59 7.18
CA ILE A 114 12.89 -0.65 7.85
C ILE A 114 13.15 -1.71 6.78
N GLU A 115 14.33 -2.33 6.83
CA GLU A 115 14.68 -3.43 5.94
C GLU A 115 13.85 -4.66 6.25
N THR A 116 13.54 -5.45 5.22
CA THR A 116 12.73 -6.66 5.36
C THR A 116 13.30 -7.64 6.38
N ALA A 117 14.64 -7.71 6.52
CA ALA A 117 15.33 -8.53 7.50
C ALA A 117 14.97 -8.18 8.96
N ASN A 118 14.60 -6.93 9.22
CA ASN A 118 14.28 -6.40 10.55
C ASN A 118 12.77 -6.28 10.79
N LEU A 119 11.92 -6.68 9.83
CA LEU A 119 10.46 -6.67 10.00
C LEU A 119 9.97 -7.48 11.21
N PRO A 120 10.53 -8.66 11.56
CA PRO A 120 10.09 -9.40 12.73
C PRO A 120 10.16 -8.59 14.03
N ASP A 121 11.16 -7.72 14.16
CA ASP A 121 11.42 -6.92 15.36
C ASP A 121 10.38 -5.80 15.59
N ILE A 122 9.56 -5.48 14.57
CA ILE A 122 8.52 -4.45 14.66
C ILE A 122 7.26 -4.99 15.34
N PHE A 123 6.98 -6.28 15.18
CA PHE A 123 5.71 -6.90 15.56
C PHE A 123 5.86 -7.93 16.70
N SER A 124 7.08 -8.12 17.21
CA SER A 124 7.40 -8.87 18.42
C SER A 124 7.18 -8.06 19.67
#